data_AF-V7BJU4-F1
#
_entry.id   AF-V7BJU4-F1
#
_cell.length_a   1.000
_cell.length_b   1.000
_cell.length_c   1.000
_cell.angle_alpha   90.00
_cell.angle_beta   90.00
_cell.angle_gamma   90.00
#
_symmetry.space_group_name_H-M   'P 1'
#
loop_
_entity.id
_entity.type
_entity.pdbx_description
1 polymer ?
#
loop_
_entity_poly.entity_id
_entity_poly.type
_entity_poly.pdbx_seq_one_letter_code
_entity_poly.pdbx_strand_id
1 'polypeptide(L)'
;MPASCDEYNPLFSPCVPYLVNPDFGIPSPRCCAGAAQVFGKVNNPAAIQKLCTCLVATMPNLSFKPEKLTQLPAACKIKLSFPIYKCIKA
;
A
#
# COMPACT_ATOMS: atom_id res chain seq x y z
N MET A 1 6.88 -2.66 -12.73
CA MET A 1 6.87 -2.07 -11.37
C MET A 1 8.22 -1.39 -11.16
N PRO A 2 8.31 -0.23 -10.48
CA PRO A 2 9.58 0.47 -10.28
C PRO A 2 10.56 -0.34 -9.44
N ALA A 3 11.87 -0.27 -9.71
CA ALA A 3 12.89 -0.94 -8.90
C ALA A 3 12.91 -0.50 -7.42
N SER A 4 12.43 0.72 -7.15
CA SER A 4 12.23 1.25 -5.79
C SER A 4 11.10 0.56 -5.02
N CYS A 5 10.33 -0.31 -5.68
CA CYS A 5 9.18 -1.00 -5.11
C CYS A 5 9.39 -2.50 -4.86
N ASP A 6 10.52 -3.07 -5.25
CA ASP A 6 10.77 -4.52 -5.13
C ASP A 6 10.61 -5.02 -3.68
N GLU A 7 11.08 -4.25 -2.70
CA GLU A 7 10.91 -4.54 -1.27
C GLU A 7 9.42 -4.63 -0.85
N TYR A 8 8.54 -3.94 -1.58
CA TYR A 8 7.11 -3.85 -1.30
C TYR A 8 6.28 -4.81 -2.15
N ASN A 9 6.92 -5.62 -3.00
CA ASN A 9 6.25 -6.66 -3.78
C ASN A 9 5.33 -7.58 -2.93
N PRO A 10 5.68 -7.97 -1.69
CA PRO A 10 4.80 -8.76 -0.82
C PRO A 10 3.48 -8.05 -0.47
N LEU A 11 3.46 -6.72 -0.45
CA LEU A 11 2.23 -5.93 -0.31
C LEU A 11 1.50 -5.89 -1.64
N PHE A 12 2.17 -5.47 -2.71
CA PHE A 12 1.50 -5.15 -3.96
C PHE A 12 0.95 -6.38 -4.68
N SER A 13 1.75 -7.43 -4.85
CA SER A 13 1.35 -8.64 -5.60
C SER A 13 0.00 -9.22 -5.13
N PRO A 14 -0.24 -9.47 -3.82
CA PRO A 14 -1.52 -9.99 -3.35
C PRO A 14 -2.61 -8.92 -3.19
N CYS A 15 -2.26 -7.63 -3.10
CA CYS A 15 -3.21 -6.54 -2.89
C CYS A 15 -3.70 -5.86 -4.17
N VAL A 16 -3.03 -6.06 -5.33
CA VAL A 16 -3.44 -5.45 -6.61
C VAL A 16 -4.95 -5.57 -6.87
N PRO A 17 -5.60 -6.74 -6.74
CA PRO A 17 -7.03 -6.86 -7.03
C PRO A 17 -7.92 -5.94 -6.18
N TYR A 18 -7.56 -5.75 -4.91
CA TYR A 18 -8.25 -4.84 -4.00
C TYR A 18 -7.93 -3.37 -4.29
N LEU A 19 -6.68 -3.08 -4.66
CA LEU A 19 -6.21 -1.72 -4.90
C LEU A 19 -6.74 -1.14 -6.22
N VAL A 20 -7.06 -1.96 -7.22
CA VAL A 20 -7.56 -1.48 -8.52
C VAL A 20 -9.08 -1.44 -8.61
N ASN A 21 -9.77 -2.31 -7.87
CA ASN A 21 -11.21 -2.50 -8.00
C ASN A 21 -11.98 -1.71 -6.91
N PRO A 22 -12.76 -0.69 -7.27
CA PRO A 22 -13.52 0.11 -6.30
C PRO A 22 -14.61 -0.70 -5.59
N ASP A 23 -15.15 -1.75 -6.21
CA ASP A 23 -16.23 -2.59 -5.66
C ASP A 23 -15.70 -3.66 -4.69
N PHE A 24 -14.38 -3.88 -4.62
CA PHE A 24 -13.80 -4.85 -3.71
C PHE A 24 -13.93 -4.37 -2.26
N GLY A 25 -14.84 -4.98 -1.50
CA GLY A 25 -15.08 -4.63 -0.10
C GLY A 25 -13.98 -5.08 0.85
N ILE A 26 -13.40 -6.27 0.62
CA ILE A 26 -12.52 -6.94 1.59
C ILE A 26 -11.21 -7.39 0.92
N PRO A 27 -10.04 -6.99 1.44
CA PRO A 27 -8.75 -7.49 0.98
C PRO A 27 -8.55 -8.96 1.35
N SER A 28 -7.81 -9.71 0.52
CA SER A 28 -7.51 -11.11 0.81
C SER A 28 -6.63 -11.25 2.06
N PRO A 29 -6.66 -12.40 2.77
CA PRO A 29 -5.76 -12.64 3.90
C PRO A 29 -4.28 -12.52 3.52
N ARG A 30 -3.90 -12.93 2.30
CA ARG A 30 -2.55 -12.77 1.75
C ARG A 30 -2.19 -11.30 1.56
N CYS A 31 -3.13 -10.49 1.08
CA CYS A 31 -2.95 -9.05 0.96
C CYS A 31 -2.70 -8.42 2.33
N CYS A 32 -3.52 -8.74 3.33
CA CYS A 32 -3.33 -8.21 4.68
C CYS A 32 -2.03 -8.67 5.33
N ALA A 33 -1.60 -9.92 5.12
CA ALA A 33 -0.32 -10.40 5.62
C ALA A 33 0.86 -9.63 4.99
N GLY A 34 0.84 -9.45 3.67
CA GLY A 34 1.84 -8.65 2.96
C GLY A 34 1.86 -7.19 3.38
N ALA A 35 0.67 -6.58 3.55
CA ALA A 35 0.51 -5.23 4.03
C ALA A 35 1.04 -5.07 5.45
N ALA A 36 0.72 -5.99 6.37
CA ALA A 36 1.21 -5.95 7.75
C ALA A 36 2.74 -6.07 7.79
N GLN A 37 3.33 -6.93 6.96
CA GLN A 37 4.78 -7.08 6.85
C GLN A 37 5.45 -5.80 6.38
N VAL A 38 4.94 -5.17 5.31
CA VAL A 38 5.53 -3.95 4.75
C VAL A 38 5.31 -2.78 5.70
N PHE A 39 4.08 -2.54 6.13
CA PHE A 39 3.74 -1.43 7.01
C PHE A 39 4.40 -1.52 8.39
N GLY A 40 4.62 -2.73 8.91
CA GLY A 40 5.37 -2.93 10.15
C GLY A 40 6.86 -2.58 10.03
N LYS A 41 7.44 -2.67 8.84
CA LYS A 41 8.85 -2.27 8.57
C LYS A 41 8.99 -0.77 8.34
N VAL A 42 7.92 -0.10 7.89
CA VAL A 42 7.91 1.34 7.60
C VAL A 42 7.70 2.13 8.90
N ASN A 43 8.77 2.26 9.69
CA ASN A 43 8.75 2.86 11.03
C ASN A 43 9.61 4.13 11.17
N ASN A 44 10.25 4.58 10.08
CA ASN A 44 11.14 5.73 10.08
C ASN A 44 10.88 6.63 8.85
N PRO A 45 11.29 7.91 8.88
CA PRO A 45 11.01 8.86 7.81
C PRO A 45 11.54 8.43 6.44
N ALA A 46 12.73 7.83 6.39
CA ALA A 46 13.34 7.37 5.15
C ALA A 46 12.55 6.22 4.52
N ALA A 47 12.08 5.27 5.32
CA ALA A 47 11.23 4.18 4.87
C ALA A 47 9.84 4.68 4.42
N ILE A 48 9.27 5.65 5.14
CA ILE A 48 8.00 6.29 4.75
C ILE A 48 8.15 6.96 3.39
N GLN A 49 9.22 7.74 3.20
CA GLN A 49 9.49 8.41 1.93
C GLN A 49 9.68 7.42 0.79
N LYS A 50 10.44 6.33 0.99
CA LYS A 50 10.61 5.26 -0.02
C LYS A 50 9.29 4.62 -0.41
N LEU A 51 8.45 4.27 0.57
CA LEU A 51 7.12 3.73 0.32
C LEU A 51 6.26 4.73 -0.46
N CYS A 52 6.22 6.00 -0.06
CA CYS A 52 5.44 7.02 -0.75
C CYS A 52 5.90 7.19 -2.22
N THR A 53 7.22 7.27 -2.47
CA THR A 53 7.77 7.35 -3.83
C THR A 53 7.36 6.15 -4.66
N CYS A 54 7.42 4.95 -4.08
CA CYS A 54 6.97 3.74 -4.75
C CYS A 54 5.46 3.80 -5.10
N LEU A 55 4.63 4.22 -4.15
CA LEU A 55 3.18 4.32 -4.33
C LEU A 55 2.84 5.29 -5.46
N VAL A 56 3.41 6.50 -5.44
CA VAL A 56 3.19 7.52 -6.47
C VAL A 56 3.64 7.02 -7.86
N ALA A 57 4.76 6.29 -7.94
CA ALA A 57 5.23 5.72 -9.21
C ALA A 57 4.39 4.53 -9.69
N THR A 58 3.78 3.77 -8.78
CA THR A 58 3.02 2.55 -9.11
C THR A 58 1.56 2.85 -9.42
N MET A 59 0.98 3.84 -8.74
CA MET A 59 -0.44 4.21 -8.88
C MET A 59 -0.90 4.43 -10.32
N PRO A 60 -0.21 5.24 -11.16
CA PRO A 60 -0.65 5.44 -12.54
C PRO A 60 -0.47 4.17 -13.40
N ASN A 61 0.58 3.38 -13.14
CA ASN A 61 0.86 2.17 -13.91
C ASN A 61 -0.16 1.05 -13.69
N LEU A 62 -0.73 0.96 -12.48
CA LEU A 62 -1.67 -0.09 -12.11
C LEU A 62 -3.11 0.42 -11.94
N SER A 63 -3.39 1.69 -12.22
CA SER A 63 -4.71 2.30 -11.98
C SER A 63 -5.22 2.12 -10.54
N PHE A 64 -4.31 2.21 -9.57
CA PHE A 64 -4.66 2.08 -8.16
C PHE A 64 -5.61 3.18 -7.72
N LYS A 65 -6.63 2.76 -6.97
CA LYS A 65 -7.57 3.65 -6.33
C LYS A 65 -6.94 4.17 -5.03
N PRO A 66 -6.69 5.49 -4.92
CA PRO A 66 -6.11 6.08 -3.72
C PRO A 66 -6.96 5.79 -2.47
N GLU A 67 -8.27 5.74 -2.62
CA GLU A 67 -9.22 5.42 -1.56
C GLU A 67 -9.06 4.00 -1.03
N LYS A 68 -8.78 3.02 -1.90
CA LYS A 68 -8.52 1.63 -1.46
C LYS A 68 -7.22 1.54 -0.70
N LEU A 69 -6.20 2.28 -1.12
CA LEU A 69 -4.93 2.32 -0.40
C LEU A 69 -5.06 2.93 1.00
N THR A 70 -5.90 3.97 1.17
CA THR A 70 -6.15 4.56 2.50
C THR A 70 -7.06 3.69 3.36
N GLN A 71 -7.96 2.91 2.76
CA GLN A 71 -8.83 1.96 3.46
C GLN A 71 -8.11 0.65 3.82
N LEU A 72 -7.09 0.24 3.07
CA LEU A 72 -6.40 -1.04 3.24
C LEU A 72 -5.93 -1.29 4.69
N PRO A 73 -5.26 -0.35 5.38
CA PRO A 73 -4.83 -0.55 6.76
C PRO A 73 -6.01 -0.78 7.71
N ALA A 74 -7.09 -0.02 7.56
CA ALA A 74 -8.29 -0.17 8.38
C ALA A 74 -9.00 -1.51 8.09
N ALA A 75 -9.16 -1.86 6.81
CA ALA A 75 -9.75 -3.11 6.37
C ALA A 75 -8.96 -4.35 6.84
N CYS A 76 -7.64 -4.25 6.91
CA CYS A 76 -6.75 -5.29 7.42
C CYS A 76 -6.47 -5.18 8.93
N LYS A 77 -7.06 -4.22 9.64
CA LYS A 77 -6.82 -3.96 11.08
C LYS A 77 -5.35 -3.71 11.43
N ILE A 78 -4.60 -3.08 10.52
CA ILE A 78 -3.19 -2.73 10.69
C ILE A 78 -3.09 -1.33 11.29
N LYS A 79 -2.36 -1.21 12.40
CA LYS A 79 -2.02 0.09 12.99
C LYS A 79 -0.79 0.66 12.29
N LEU A 80 -0.99 1.71 11.51
CA LEU A 80 0.10 2.47 10.93
C LEU A 80 0.62 3.52 11.91
N SER A 81 1.95 3.63 12.00
CA SER A 81 2.61 4.71 12.75
C SER A 81 2.65 6.04 11.99
N PHE A 82 2.18 6.07 10.74
CA PHE A 82 2.16 7.24 9.89
C PHE A 82 0.87 7.30 9.03
N PRO A 83 0.40 8.51 8.68
CA PRO A 83 -0.77 8.67 7.83
C PRO A 83 -0.44 8.36 6.36
N ILE A 84 -0.84 7.18 5.86
CA ILE A 84 -0.57 6.76 4.47
C ILE A 84 -1.21 7.68 3.41
N TYR A 85 -2.31 8.37 3.74
CA TYR A 85 -2.95 9.33 2.83
C TYR A 85 -2.01 10.51 2.46
N LYS A 86 -1.00 10.81 3.29
CA LYS A 86 0.01 11.83 2.98
C LYS A 86 0.97 11.41 1.87
N CYS A 87 1.10 10.12 1.58
CA CYS A 87 1.87 9.67 0.42
C CYS A 87 1.18 9.98 -0.90
N ILE A 88 -0.15 10.17 -0.88
CA ILE A 88 -0.99 10.21 -2.07
C ILE A 88 -1.49 11.63 -2.37
N LYS A 89 -1.68 12.44 -1.33
CA LYS A 89 -1.89 13.89 -1.46
C LYS A 89 -0.52 14.57 -1.57
N ALA A 90 -0.04 14.71 -2.81
CA ALA A 90 0.91 15.78 -3.15
C ALA A 90 0.13 17.06 -3.41
#